data_AF-A0A1Q3N5K0-F1
#
_entry.id   AF-A0A1Q3N5K0-F1
#
_cell.length_a   1.000
_cell.length_b   1.000
_cell.length_c   1.000
_cell.angle_alpha   90.00
_cell.angle_beta   90.00
_cell.angle_gamma   90.00
#
_symmetry.space_group_name_H-M   'P 1'
#
loop_
_entity.id
_entity.type
_entity.pdbx_description
1 polymer ?
#
loop_
_entity_poly.entity_id
_entity_poly.type
_entity_poly.pdbx_seq_one_letter_code
_entity_poly.pdbx_strand_id
1 'polypeptide(L)'
;MLVYNYRVKEISIKLHISERTVTTHQENIYQKLKIHHRACLIQFCPYYSEFLNNLTSRERSIVQLLTQDLCSSDIAVQLNLTIETIYSYRKSINRKFKAIQEKYDVLGVCA
;
A
#
# COMPACT_ATOMS: atom_id res chain seq x y z
N MET A 1 -0.11 -8.46 -2.01
CA MET A 1 -0.83 -7.22 -2.31
C MET A 1 -0.01 -6.35 -3.25
N LEU A 2 -0.29 -6.44 -4.54
CA LEU A 2 0.02 -5.36 -5.49
C LEU A 2 -1.09 -4.31 -5.43
N VAL A 3 -0.93 -3.22 -6.17
CA VAL A 3 -1.79 -2.01 -6.21
C VAL A 3 -3.30 -2.28 -6.31
N TYR A 4 -3.71 -3.40 -6.91
CA TYR A 4 -5.12 -3.82 -7.05
C TYR A 4 -5.55 -4.95 -6.08
N ASN A 5 -4.76 -5.24 -5.04
CA ASN A 5 -4.99 -6.34 -4.11
C ASN A 5 -5.18 -7.73 -4.74
N TYR A 6 -4.75 -7.96 -5.99
CA TYR A 6 -4.63 -9.34 -6.44
C TYR A 6 -3.68 -10.09 -5.50
N ARG A 7 -4.22 -11.11 -4.84
CA ARG A 7 -3.43 -12.09 -4.09
C ARG A 7 -2.56 -12.83 -5.09
N VAL A 8 -1.39 -13.28 -4.66
CA VAL A 8 -0.49 -14.09 -5.50
C VAL A 8 -1.26 -15.24 -6.16
N LYS A 9 -2.15 -15.88 -5.39
CA LYS A 9 -3.09 -16.91 -5.85
C LYS A 9 -4.05 -16.45 -6.96
N GLU A 10 -4.59 -15.24 -6.90
CA GLU A 10 -5.53 -14.75 -7.93
C GLU A 10 -4.78 -14.42 -9.22
N ILE A 11 -3.58 -13.84 -9.10
CA ILE A 11 -2.69 -13.57 -10.24
C ILE A 11 -2.29 -14.90 -10.90
N SER A 12 -1.92 -15.89 -10.10
CA SER A 12 -1.49 -17.20 -10.60
C SER A 12 -2.61 -17.90 -11.37
N ILE A 13 -3.86 -17.81 -10.88
CA ILE A 13 -5.05 -18.32 -11.56
C ILE A 13 -5.29 -17.56 -12.87
N LYS A 14 -5.32 -16.21 -12.85
CA LYS A 14 -5.57 -15.39 -14.06
C LYS A 14 -4.52 -15.58 -15.15
N LEU A 15 -3.26 -15.80 -14.76
CA LEU A 15 -2.13 -15.93 -15.69
C LEU A 15 -1.77 -17.39 -16.02
N HIS A 16 -2.46 -18.38 -15.45
CA HIS A 16 -2.16 -19.81 -15.62
C HIS A 16 -0.68 -20.18 -15.32
N ILE A 17 -0.10 -19.59 -14.27
CA ILE A 17 1.29 -19.86 -13.82
C ILE A 17 1.30 -20.21 -12.34
N SER A 18 2.43 -20.70 -11.82
CA SER A 18 2.56 -21.05 -10.40
C SER A 18 2.62 -19.79 -9.50
N GLU A 19 2.12 -19.90 -8.26
CA GLU A 19 2.25 -18.85 -7.23
C GLU A 19 3.73 -18.48 -6.97
N ARG A 20 4.63 -19.47 -7.05
CA ARG A 20 6.08 -19.25 -6.92
C ARG A 20 6.59 -18.34 -8.04
N THR A 21 6.19 -18.59 -9.28
CA THR A 21 6.57 -17.79 -10.46
C THR A 21 6.08 -16.35 -10.32
N VAL A 22 4.83 -16.15 -9.91
CA VAL A 22 4.28 -14.80 -9.63
C VAL A 22 5.12 -14.08 -8.59
N THR A 23 5.49 -14.76 -7.50
CA THR A 23 6.30 -14.17 -6.42
C THR A 23 7.68 -13.75 -6.93
N THR A 24 8.36 -14.62 -7.68
CA THR A 24 9.67 -14.29 -8.30
C THR A 24 9.58 -13.12 -9.27
N HIS A 25 8.53 -13.04 -10.08
CA HIS A 25 8.31 -11.88 -10.95
C HIS A 25 8.07 -10.60 -10.15
N GLN A 26 7.30 -10.65 -9.06
CA GLN A 26 7.10 -9.49 -8.17
C GLN A 26 8.44 -9.01 -7.56
N GLU A 27 9.26 -9.93 -7.07
CA GLU A 27 10.59 -9.62 -6.53
C GLU A 27 11.48 -8.94 -7.57
N ASN A 28 11.54 -9.50 -8.79
CA ASN A 28 12.31 -8.93 -9.89
C ASN A 28 11.81 -7.53 -10.29
N ILE A 29 10.49 -7.31 -10.28
CA ILE A 29 9.90 -6.00 -10.58
C ILE A 29 10.29 -4.98 -9.49
N TYR A 30 10.17 -5.35 -8.21
CA TYR A 30 10.57 -4.46 -7.12
C TYR A 30 12.06 -4.12 -7.16
N GLN A 31 12.92 -5.08 -7.49
CA GLN A 31 14.36 -4.84 -7.67
C GLN A 31 14.63 -3.89 -8.85
N LYS A 32 14.00 -4.13 -10.01
CA LYS A 32 14.17 -3.28 -11.20
C LYS A 32 13.67 -1.85 -10.98
N LEU A 33 12.57 -1.70 -10.25
CA LEU A 33 11.97 -0.40 -9.93
C LEU A 33 12.57 0.23 -8.66
N LYS A 34 13.52 -0.43 -7.99
CA LYS A 34 14.14 0.01 -6.73
C LYS A 34 13.11 0.39 -5.66
N ILE A 35 12.09 -0.44 -5.50
CA ILE A 35 11.02 -0.26 -4.51
C ILE A 35 11.38 -1.06 -3.27
N HIS A 36 11.63 -0.39 -2.14
CA HIS A 36 12.01 -1.05 -0.90
C HIS A 36 10.80 -1.35 -0.02
N HIS A 37 9.79 -0.48 -0.03
CA HIS A 37 8.60 -0.62 0.77
C HIS A 37 7.34 -0.62 -0.08
N ARG A 38 6.58 -1.72 0.02
CA ARG A 38 5.30 -1.90 -0.67
C ARG A 38 4.27 -0.81 -0.34
N ALA A 39 4.39 -0.16 0.82
CA ALA A 39 3.51 0.93 1.23
C ALA A 39 3.60 2.14 0.27
N CYS A 40 4.75 2.33 -0.38
CA CYS A 40 4.95 3.37 -1.39
C CYS A 40 4.00 3.20 -2.59
N LEU A 41 3.57 1.97 -2.87
CA LEU A 41 2.69 1.66 -4.01
C LEU A 41 1.26 2.20 -3.85
N ILE A 42 0.86 2.63 -2.65
CA ILE A 42 -0.49 3.16 -2.38
C ILE A 42 -0.82 4.35 -3.27
N GLN A 43 0.19 5.13 -3.69
CA GLN A 43 0.01 6.29 -4.58
C GLN A 43 -0.49 5.93 -5.98
N PHE A 44 -0.34 4.68 -6.41
CA PHE A 44 -0.78 4.21 -7.73
C PHE A 44 -2.19 3.64 -7.72
N CYS A 45 -2.87 3.60 -6.55
CA CYS A 45 -4.23 3.12 -6.47
C CYS A 45 -5.21 4.10 -7.16
N PRO A 46 -6.22 3.62 -7.91
CA PRO A 46 -7.17 4.49 -8.62
C PRO A 46 -7.93 5.45 -7.69
N TYR A 47 -8.20 5.00 -6.46
CA TYR A 47 -8.93 5.73 -5.43
C TYR A 47 -8.02 6.47 -4.44
N TYR A 48 -6.75 6.70 -4.80
CA TYR A 48 -5.78 7.36 -3.91
C TYR A 48 -6.22 8.76 -3.48
N SER A 49 -6.81 9.55 -4.39
CA SER A 49 -7.30 10.90 -4.09
C SER A 49 -8.44 10.90 -3.06
N GLU A 50 -9.43 10.02 -3.23
CA GLU A 50 -10.51 9.84 -2.25
C GLU A 50 -9.97 9.33 -0.91
N PHE A 51 -9.01 8.40 -0.96
CA PHE A 51 -8.33 7.91 0.23
C PHE A 51 -7.65 9.03 1.01
N LEU A 52 -6.87 9.89 0.35
CA LEU A 52 -6.24 11.03 1.01
C LEU A 52 -7.26 11.96 1.65
N ASN A 53 -8.44 12.15 1.05
CA ASN A 53 -9.51 13.00 1.59
C ASN A 53 -10.16 12.45 2.87
N ASN A 54 -10.08 11.14 3.11
CA ASN A 54 -10.57 10.50 4.34
C ASN A 54 -9.52 10.49 5.48
N LEU A 55 -8.30 10.93 5.20
CA LEU A 55 -7.25 11.01 6.21
C LEU A 55 -7.28 12.34 6.95
N THR A 56 -6.96 12.28 8.24
CA THR A 56 -6.62 13.48 9.01
C THR A 56 -5.33 14.10 8.48
N SER A 57 -5.06 15.37 8.78
CA SER A 57 -3.83 16.04 8.38
C SER A 57 -2.57 15.26 8.79
N ARG A 58 -2.58 14.68 9.99
CA ARG A 58 -1.44 13.90 10.50
C ARG A 58 -1.26 12.57 9.77
N GLU A 59 -2.36 11.83 9.54
CA GLU A 59 -2.31 10.58 8.77
C GLU A 59 -1.85 10.83 7.34
N ARG A 60 -2.30 11.95 6.73
CA ARG A 60 -1.88 12.36 5.40
C ARG A 60 -0.37 12.61 5.32
N SER A 61 0.22 13.30 6.31
CA SER A 61 1.68 13.47 6.37
C SER A 61 2.41 12.14 6.43
N ILE A 62 1.94 11.18 7.24
CA ILE A 62 2.54 9.85 7.33
C ILE A 62 2.43 9.13 5.99
N VAL A 63 1.29 9.18 5.31
CA VAL A 63 1.13 8.59 3.98
C VAL A 63 2.06 9.23 2.95
N GLN A 64 2.22 10.55 2.96
CA GLN A 64 3.17 11.22 2.06
C GLN A 64 4.60 10.72 2.26
N LEU A 65 5.03 10.52 3.50
CA LEU A 65 6.36 9.95 3.79
C LEU A 65 6.45 8.48 3.36
N LEU A 66 5.37 7.69 3.50
CA LEU A 66 5.33 6.33 2.97
C LEU A 66 5.45 6.28 1.44
N THR A 67 4.89 7.27 0.73
CA THR A 67 5.01 7.38 -0.74
C THR A 67 6.40 7.80 -1.21
N GLN A 68 7.24 8.27 -0.29
CA GLN A 68 8.66 8.56 -0.53
C GLN A 68 9.56 7.35 -0.23
N ASP A 69 8.96 6.15 -0.08
CA ASP A 69 9.67 4.92 0.25
C ASP A 69 10.42 4.96 1.59
N LEU A 70 9.91 5.73 2.56
CA LEU A 70 10.45 5.77 3.92
C LEU A 70 9.86 4.67 4.80
N CYS A 71 10.70 4.08 5.66
CA CYS A 71 10.25 3.05 6.60
C CYS A 71 9.68 3.68 7.88
N SER A 72 9.04 2.85 8.73
CA SER A 72 8.38 3.37 9.94
C SER A 72 9.34 4.05 10.93
N SER A 73 10.61 3.60 11.00
CA SER A 73 11.62 4.26 11.84
C SER A 73 12.05 5.60 11.28
N ASP A 74 12.23 5.72 9.96
CA ASP A 74 12.61 6.99 9.32
C ASP A 74 11.51 8.04 9.51
N ILE A 75 10.25 7.62 9.35
CA ILE A 75 9.07 8.45 9.57
C ILE A 75 8.99 8.91 11.03
N ALA A 76 9.29 8.02 11.99
CA ALA A 76 9.31 8.34 13.41
C ALA A 76 10.33 9.44 13.71
N VAL A 77 11.55 9.30 13.18
CA VAL A 77 12.63 10.31 13.30
C VAL A 77 12.22 11.63 12.67
N GLN A 78 11.70 11.60 11.42
CA GLN A 78 11.35 12.81 10.68
C GLN A 78 10.19 13.60 11.30
N LEU A 79 9.23 12.91 11.92
CA LEU A 79 8.09 13.53 12.58
C LEU A 79 8.34 13.80 14.08
N ASN A 80 9.52 13.43 14.60
CA ASN A 80 9.86 13.48 16.02
C ASN A 80 8.80 12.78 16.90
N LEU A 81 8.43 11.56 16.51
CA LEU A 81 7.45 10.71 17.18
C LEU A 81 8.09 9.37 17.55
N THR A 82 7.46 8.63 18.46
CA THR A 82 7.87 7.25 18.73
C THR A 82 7.42 6.31 17.62
N ILE A 83 8.14 5.20 17.43
CA ILE A 83 7.80 4.22 16.41
C ILE A 83 6.44 3.54 16.70
N GLU A 84 6.07 3.39 17.97
CA GLU A 84 4.77 2.86 18.41
C GLU A 84 3.62 3.78 18.00
N THR A 85 3.86 5.10 18.04
CA THR A 85 2.90 6.10 17.57
C THR A 85 2.70 5.97 16.07
N ILE A 86 3.79 5.80 15.30
CA ILE A 86 3.70 5.53 13.86
C ILE A 86 2.94 4.24 13.58
N TYR A 87 3.18 3.16 14.33
CA TYR A 87 2.43 1.90 14.18
C TYR A 87 0.93 2.08 14.44
N SER A 88 0.59 2.85 15.47
CA SER A 88 -0.81 3.18 15.78
C SER A 88 -1.49 3.94 14.64
N TYR A 89 -0.82 4.95 14.08
CA TYR A 89 -1.30 5.66 12.89
C TYR A 89 -1.43 4.74 11.68
N ARG A 90 -0.43 3.90 11.40
CA ARG A 90 -0.48 2.94 10.28
C ARG A 90 -1.66 1.97 10.40
N LYS A 91 -2.01 1.56 11.62
CA LYS A 91 -3.20 0.73 11.87
C LYS A 91 -4.49 1.48 11.52
N SER A 92 -4.61 2.75 11.89
CA SER A 92 -5.75 3.60 11.51
C SER A 92 -5.83 3.78 10.00
N ILE A 93 -4.71 4.15 9.37
CA ILE A 93 -4.58 4.35 7.92
C ILE A 93 -4.98 3.08 7.16
N ASN A 94 -4.50 1.91 7.57
CA ASN A 94 -4.86 0.64 6.95
C ASN A 94 -6.36 0.32 7.05
N ARG A 95 -7.01 0.66 8.17
CA ARG A 95 -8.47 0.49 8.32
C ARG A 95 -9.23 1.38 7.34
N LYS A 96 -8.84 2.66 7.24
CA LYS A 96 -9.45 3.61 6.31
C LYS A 96 -9.23 3.23 4.85
N PHE A 97 -8.03 2.76 4.52
CA PHE A 97 -7.69 2.25 3.19
C PHE A 97 -8.56 1.05 2.83
N LYS A 98 -8.73 0.08 3.75
CA LYS A 98 -9.58 -1.10 3.53
C LYS A 98 -11.04 -0.73 3.29
N ALA A 99 -11.58 0.23 4.04
CA ALA A 99 -12.98 0.66 3.88
C ALA A 99 -13.25 1.27 2.49
N ILE A 100 -12.32 2.10 1.99
CA ILE A 100 -12.43 2.64 0.63
C ILE A 100 -12.24 1.54 -0.39
N GLN A 101 -11.27 0.66 -0.18
CA GLN A 101 -11.06 -0.47 -1.09
C GLN A 101 -12.34 -1.32 -1.23
N GLU A 102 -12.98 -1.73 -0.12
CA GLU A 102 -14.21 -2.52 -0.14
C GLU A 102 -15.33 -1.83 -0.94
N LYS A 103 -15.44 -0.50 -0.81
CA LYS A 103 -16.38 0.30 -1.62
C LYS A 103 -16.09 0.18 -3.11
N TYR A 104 -14.83 0.28 -3.54
CA TYR A 104 -14.45 0.19 -4.96
C TYR A 104 -14.49 -1.24 -5.53
N ASP A 105 -14.21 -2.24 -4.69
CA ASP A 105 -14.32 -3.66 -5.04
C ASP A 105 -15.79 -4.02 -5.34
N VAL A 106 -16.75 -3.51 -4.55
CA VAL A 106 -18.20 -3.69 -4.78
C VAL A 106 -18.67 -2.99 -6.07
N LEU A 107 -18.08 -1.85 -6.42
CA LEU A 107 -18.41 -1.10 -7.64
C LEU A 107 -17.83 -1.73 -8.91
N GLY A 108 -17.05 -2.81 -8.81
CA GLY A 108 -16.48 -3.51 -9.97
C GLY A 108 -15.37 -2.74 -10.69
N VAL A 109 -14.87 -1.64 -10.11
CA VAL A 109 -13.84 -0.78 -10.73
C VAL A 109 -12.47 -1.47 -10.75
N CYS A 110 -12.29 -2.53 -9.95
CA CYS A 110 -11.07 -3.33 -9.86
C CYS A 110 -11.14 -4.68 -10.64
N ALA A 111 -12.22 -4.95 -11.38
CA ALA A 111 -12.46 -6.24 -12.06
C ALA A 111 -11.73 -6.36 -13.42
#